data_AF-A0A3N0Y1C1-F1
#
_entry.id   AF-A0A3N0Y1C1-F1
#
_cell.length_a   1.000
_cell.length_b   1.000
_cell.length_c   1.000
_cell.angle_alpha   90.00
_cell.angle_beta   90.00
_cell.angle_gamma   90.00
#
_symmetry.space_group_name_H-M   'P 1'
#
loop_
_entity.id
_entity.type
_entity.pdbx_description
1 polymer ?
#
loop_
_entity_poly.entity_id
_entity_poly.type
_entity_poly.pdbx_seq_one_letter_code
_entity_poly.pdbx_strand_id
1 'polypeptide(L)'
;MSEYFSLSECDVIGFDLDHTLCRYYLKETSRYTNTVACCHVTSFKGLVVDLEEGNLVKLAEDGTVLRATHGTKNLSTDDIIKHYGPKREWKHFNSLNTLYTRSAKYYFYDNYFDLPGALLCARVVDMLHKRGAEITSDFWKDIVAAIDHNYNTSAFRGM
;
A
#
# COMPACT_ATOMS: atom_id res chain seq x y z
N MET A 1 -0.96 2.74 -31.33
CA MET A 1 0.29 3.21 -31.94
C MET A 1 1.26 3.45 -30.81
N SER A 2 2.40 2.77 -30.75
CA SER A 2 3.43 3.08 -29.76
C SER A 2 4.16 4.34 -30.20
N GLU A 3 4.09 5.40 -29.41
CA GLU A 3 5.04 6.50 -29.55
C GLU A 3 6.42 5.97 -29.18
N TYR A 4 7.37 6.10 -30.11
CA TYR A 4 8.76 5.73 -29.87
C TYR A 4 9.46 6.89 -29.17
N PHE A 5 10.09 6.60 -28.03
CA PHE A 5 10.91 7.55 -27.30
C PHE A 5 12.36 7.44 -27.75
N SER A 6 13.01 8.55 -28.12
CA SER A 6 14.43 8.59 -28.47
C SER A 6 15.24 9.45 -27.51
N LEU A 7 16.28 8.86 -26.92
CA LEU A 7 17.22 9.59 -26.05
C LEU A 7 18.03 10.64 -26.81
N SER A 8 18.19 10.50 -28.13
CA SER A 8 18.93 11.46 -28.95
C SER A 8 18.20 12.81 -29.08
N GLU A 9 16.91 12.84 -28.74
CA GLU A 9 16.06 14.03 -28.79
C GLU A 9 16.01 14.76 -27.43
N CYS A 10 16.73 14.26 -26.42
CA CYS A 10 16.77 14.86 -25.09
C CYS A 10 18.06 15.67 -24.89
N ASP A 11 17.93 16.99 -24.67
CA ASP A 11 19.06 17.86 -24.31
C ASP A 11 19.48 17.70 -22.84
N VAL A 12 18.54 17.32 -21.97
CA VAL A 12 18.73 17.16 -20.52
C VAL A 12 17.98 15.92 -20.04
N ILE A 13 18.61 15.16 -19.14
CA ILE A 13 18.00 14.00 -18.48
C ILE A 13 18.05 14.25 -16.96
N GLY A 14 16.87 14.36 -16.35
CA GLY A 14 16.71 14.42 -14.91
C GLY A 14 16.64 13.02 -14.31
N PHE A 15 17.37 12.80 -13.22
CA PHE A 15 17.28 11.58 -12.44
C PHE A 15 16.76 11.90 -11.05
N ASP A 16 15.77 11.14 -10.60
CA ASP A 16 15.38 11.13 -9.21
C ASP A 16 16.51 10.56 -8.33
N LEU A 17 16.54 10.94 -7.06
CA LEU A 17 17.59 10.49 -6.15
C LEU A 17 17.23 9.14 -5.54
N ASP A 18 16.17 9.09 -4.74
CA ASP A 18 15.86 7.93 -3.92
C ASP A 18 15.24 6.79 -4.72
N HIS A 19 15.73 5.56 -4.51
CA HIS A 19 15.36 4.38 -5.29
C HIS A 19 15.65 4.46 -6.81
N THR A 20 16.24 5.55 -7.29
CA THR A 20 16.72 5.74 -8.68
C THR A 20 18.25 5.79 -8.73
N LEU A 21 18.88 6.87 -8.25
CA LEU A 21 20.34 6.97 -8.13
C LEU A 21 20.86 6.33 -6.83
N CYS A 22 20.19 6.61 -5.70
CA CYS A 22 20.47 6.06 -4.39
C CYS A 22 19.65 4.78 -4.17
N ARG A 23 20.31 3.63 -4.23
CA ARG A 23 19.67 2.32 -4.04
C ARG A 23 19.82 1.84 -2.60
N TYR A 24 18.74 1.95 -1.83
CA TYR A 24 18.68 1.44 -0.47
C TYR A 24 18.68 -0.10 -0.45
N TYR A 25 19.41 -0.67 0.51
CA TYR A 25 19.43 -2.12 0.72
C TYR A 25 18.14 -2.57 1.43
N LEU A 26 17.08 -2.76 0.65
CA LEU A 26 15.74 -3.14 1.12
C LEU A 26 15.67 -4.49 1.85
N LYS A 27 16.73 -5.31 1.81
CA LYS A 27 16.73 -6.64 2.45
C LYS A 27 16.62 -6.53 3.97
N GLU A 28 17.25 -5.55 4.61
CA GLU A 28 17.15 -5.33 6.06
C GLU A 28 15.78 -4.72 6.44
N THR A 29 15.25 -3.79 5.66
CA THR A 29 13.88 -3.26 5.85
C THR A 29 12.83 -4.36 5.69
N SER A 30 13.03 -5.27 4.72
CA SER A 30 12.19 -6.43 4.51
C SER A 30 12.31 -7.49 5.60
N ARG A 31 13.40 -7.52 6.40
CA ARG A 31 13.52 -8.45 7.53
C ARG A 31 12.51 -8.14 8.63
N TYR A 32 12.23 -6.87 8.90
CA TYR A 32 11.18 -6.47 9.83
C TYR A 32 9.77 -6.86 9.35
N THR A 33 9.53 -6.81 8.03
CA THR A 33 8.27 -7.31 7.45
C THR A 33 8.23 -8.84 7.36
N ASN A 34 9.37 -9.49 7.21
CA ASN A 34 9.48 -10.95 7.07
C ASN A 34 9.19 -11.71 8.37
N THR A 35 9.36 -11.09 9.55
CA THR A 35 8.90 -11.71 10.81
C THR A 35 7.37 -11.81 10.88
N VAL A 36 6.65 -11.09 10.01
CA VAL A 36 5.19 -11.12 9.85
C VAL A 36 4.79 -11.75 8.50
N ALA A 37 5.70 -12.50 7.84
CA ALA A 37 5.58 -13.13 6.52
C ALA A 37 4.48 -14.21 6.35
N CYS A 38 3.48 -14.28 7.24
CA CYS A 38 2.33 -15.14 7.01
C CYS A 38 1.40 -14.59 5.90
N CYS A 39 1.55 -13.31 5.53
CA CYS A 39 0.69 -12.62 4.56
C CYS A 39 1.46 -12.35 3.28
N HIS A 40 1.30 -13.21 2.27
CA HIS A 40 1.98 -13.02 0.99
C HIS A 40 1.57 -11.71 0.29
N VAL A 41 0.50 -11.04 0.72
CA VAL A 41 -0.02 -9.82 0.07
C VAL A 41 0.75 -8.56 0.50
N THR A 42 1.23 -8.45 1.75
CA THR A 42 1.73 -7.18 2.33
C THR A 42 3.15 -6.78 1.88
N SER A 43 3.84 -7.63 1.12
CA SER A 43 5.23 -7.39 0.68
C SER A 43 5.35 -6.88 -0.76
N PHE A 44 4.24 -6.49 -1.39
CA PHE A 44 4.22 -6.00 -2.78
C PHE A 44 3.99 -4.49 -2.84
N LYS A 45 4.66 -3.82 -3.79
CA LYS A 45 4.33 -2.45 -4.18
C LYS A 45 2.99 -2.41 -4.93
N GLY A 46 2.29 -1.30 -4.86
CA GLY A 46 0.99 -1.08 -5.51
C GLY A 46 -0.12 -1.86 -4.84
N LEU A 47 -0.20 -1.78 -3.51
CA LEU A 47 -1.32 -2.28 -2.71
C LEU A 47 -2.27 -1.15 -2.40
N VAL A 48 -3.54 -1.51 -2.27
CA VAL A 48 -4.59 -0.62 -1.79
C VAL A 48 -4.95 -1.01 -0.37
N VAL A 49 -4.97 -0.06 0.55
CA VAL A 49 -5.62 -0.25 1.86
C VAL A 49 -7.04 0.28 1.74
N ASP A 50 -8.02 -0.59 1.88
CA ASP A 50 -9.41 -0.23 2.09
C ASP A 50 -9.58 0.13 3.57
N LEU A 51 -9.75 1.42 3.85
CA LEU A 51 -9.87 1.95 5.22
C LEU A 51 -11.28 1.78 5.77
N GLU A 52 -12.28 1.61 4.91
CA GLU A 52 -13.66 1.38 5.34
C GLU A 52 -13.80 -0.04 5.91
N GLU A 53 -13.06 -1.00 5.35
CA GLU A 53 -13.23 -2.43 5.66
C GLU A 53 -11.98 -3.07 6.27
N GLY A 54 -10.86 -2.35 6.34
CA GLY A 54 -9.60 -2.83 6.90
C GLY A 54 -8.91 -3.89 6.05
N ASN A 55 -9.14 -3.86 4.74
CA ASN A 55 -8.59 -4.84 3.82
C ASN A 55 -7.32 -4.31 3.13
N LEU A 56 -6.32 -5.16 2.90
CA LEU A 56 -5.26 -4.88 1.94
C LEU A 56 -5.55 -5.63 0.65
N VAL A 57 -5.60 -4.91 -0.46
CA VAL A 57 -6.09 -5.39 -1.74
C VAL A 57 -5.02 -5.22 -2.81
N LYS A 58 -4.75 -6.30 -3.54
CA LYS A 58 -3.94 -6.26 -4.77
C LYS A 58 -4.87 -6.31 -5.97
N LEU A 59 -4.82 -5.26 -6.77
CA LEU A 59 -5.66 -5.12 -7.96
C LEU A 59 -4.87 -5.46 -9.24
N ALA A 60 -5.59 -5.96 -10.23
CA ALA A 60 -5.16 -6.00 -11.62
C ALA A 60 -5.35 -4.61 -12.27
N GLU A 61 -4.84 -4.45 -13.50
CA GLU A 61 -4.96 -3.21 -14.27
C GLU A 61 -6.42 -2.85 -14.60
N ASP A 62 -7.31 -3.84 -14.68
CA ASP A 62 -8.75 -3.66 -14.91
C ASP A 62 -9.56 -3.50 -13.62
N GLY A 63 -8.91 -3.50 -12.46
CA GLY A 63 -9.57 -3.36 -11.16
C GLY A 63 -10.05 -4.65 -10.51
N THR A 64 -9.77 -5.80 -11.13
CA THR A 64 -10.05 -7.11 -10.54
C THR A 64 -9.19 -7.33 -9.30
N VAL A 65 -9.81 -7.76 -8.19
CA VAL A 65 -9.12 -8.17 -6.97
C VAL A 65 -8.41 -9.50 -7.20
N LEU A 66 -7.08 -9.43 -7.27
CA LEU A 66 -6.20 -10.60 -7.44
C LEU A 66 -5.97 -11.32 -6.11
N ARG A 67 -5.74 -10.55 -5.05
CA ARG A 67 -5.52 -11.04 -3.67
C ARG A 67 -6.02 -10.01 -2.68
N ALA A 68 -6.49 -10.47 -1.54
CA ALA A 68 -6.85 -9.58 -0.45
C ALA A 68 -6.56 -10.20 0.92
N THR A 69 -6.29 -9.37 1.91
CA THR A 69 -6.28 -9.74 3.33
C THR A 69 -7.24 -8.87 4.10
N HIS A 70 -7.77 -9.38 5.21
CA HIS A 70 -8.41 -8.59 6.25
C HIS A 70 -7.46 -8.55 7.45
N GLY A 71 -6.90 -7.37 7.75
CA GLY A 71 -5.72 -7.28 8.59
C GLY A 71 -4.59 -8.17 8.05
N THR A 72 -4.03 -9.05 8.89
CA THR A 72 -3.01 -10.03 8.46
C THR A 72 -3.59 -11.37 7.99
N LYS A 73 -4.90 -11.54 7.96
CA LYS A 73 -5.51 -12.80 7.52
C LYS A 73 -5.76 -12.78 6.01
N ASN A 74 -5.18 -13.72 5.27
CA ASN A 74 -5.46 -13.87 3.85
C ASN A 74 -6.93 -14.27 3.65
N LEU A 75 -7.62 -13.62 2.70
CA LEU A 75 -8.94 -14.04 2.26
C LEU A 75 -8.79 -15.19 1.25
N SER A 76 -9.62 -16.22 1.39
CA SER A 76 -9.68 -17.29 0.41
C SER A 76 -10.31 -16.80 -0.89
N THR A 77 -10.18 -17.56 -1.97
CA THR A 77 -10.83 -17.21 -3.25
C THR A 77 -12.35 -17.13 -3.10
N ASP A 78 -12.93 -18.02 -2.30
CA ASP A 78 -14.37 -18.04 -2.03
C ASP A 78 -14.79 -16.83 -1.19
N ASP A 79 -13.98 -16.42 -0.21
CA ASP A 79 -14.25 -15.22 0.59
C ASP A 79 -14.14 -13.95 -0.26
N ILE A 80 -13.16 -13.88 -1.16
CA ILE A 80 -13.02 -12.77 -2.12
C ILE A 80 -14.26 -12.68 -3.02
N ILE A 81 -14.71 -13.80 -3.58
CA ILE A 81 -15.92 -13.83 -4.43
C ILE A 81 -17.16 -13.46 -3.63
N LYS A 82 -17.29 -13.98 -2.40
CA LYS A 82 -18.41 -13.67 -1.51
C LYS A 82 -18.48 -12.19 -1.17
N HIS A 83 -17.33 -11.55 -1.01
CA HIS A 83 -17.22 -10.19 -0.54
C HIS A 83 -17.23 -9.15 -1.66
N TYR A 84 -16.43 -9.35 -2.72
CA TYR A 84 -16.32 -8.45 -3.88
C TYR A 84 -17.22 -8.85 -5.06
N GLY A 85 -18.04 -9.88 -4.89
CA GLY A 85 -18.91 -10.41 -5.93
C GLY A 85 -18.21 -11.33 -6.94
N PRO A 86 -18.97 -11.93 -7.88
CA PRO A 86 -18.46 -12.91 -8.84
C PRO A 86 -17.38 -12.35 -9.78
N LYS A 87 -17.42 -11.04 -10.06
CA LYS A 87 -16.41 -10.35 -10.87
C LYS A 87 -15.19 -9.90 -10.08
N ARG A 88 -15.20 -10.01 -8.75
CA ARG A 88 -14.13 -9.57 -7.85
C ARG A 88 -13.75 -8.09 -8.09
N GLU A 89 -14.75 -7.24 -8.32
CA GLU A 89 -14.51 -5.82 -8.61
C GLU A 89 -14.45 -5.04 -7.30
N TRP A 90 -13.40 -4.23 -7.12
CA TRP A 90 -13.33 -3.33 -5.98
C TRP A 90 -14.13 -2.05 -6.24
N LYS A 91 -15.05 -1.73 -5.31
CA LYS A 91 -16.05 -0.64 -5.45
C LYS A 91 -15.47 0.74 -5.78
N HIS A 92 -14.24 1.02 -5.36
CA HIS A 92 -13.60 2.32 -5.55
C HIS A 92 -12.66 2.37 -6.76
N PHE A 93 -12.55 1.30 -7.54
CA PHE A 93 -11.59 1.23 -8.65
C PHE A 93 -11.78 2.37 -9.67
N ASN A 94 -13.01 2.66 -10.07
CA ASN A 94 -13.30 3.75 -11.01
C ASN A 94 -12.89 5.13 -10.48
N SER A 95 -12.86 5.31 -9.15
CA SER A 95 -12.46 6.56 -8.50
C SER A 95 -10.93 6.74 -8.43
N LEU A 96 -10.16 5.65 -8.59
CA LEU A 96 -8.69 5.71 -8.58
C LEU A 96 -8.13 6.50 -9.76
N ASN A 97 -8.78 6.43 -10.93
CA ASN A 97 -8.30 7.05 -12.17
C ASN A 97 -8.27 8.59 -12.13
N THR A 98 -8.92 9.21 -11.14
CA THR A 98 -9.05 10.68 -11.07
C THR A 98 -8.27 11.33 -9.93
N LEU A 99 -7.98 10.59 -8.86
CA LEU A 99 -7.31 11.12 -7.67
C LEU A 99 -6.23 10.12 -7.24
N TYR A 100 -5.03 10.32 -7.76
CA TYR A 100 -3.88 9.55 -7.34
C TYR A 100 -3.61 9.82 -5.86
N THR A 101 -3.67 8.75 -5.07
CA THR A 101 -3.03 8.49 -3.76
C THR A 101 -3.84 8.57 -2.47
N ARG A 102 -4.85 9.43 -2.27
CA ARG A 102 -5.44 9.60 -0.92
C ARG A 102 -6.93 9.92 -0.90
N SER A 103 -7.72 9.04 -0.30
CA SER A 103 -9.11 9.30 0.11
C SER A 103 -9.26 8.99 1.60
N ALA A 104 -10.30 9.53 2.25
CA ALA A 104 -10.69 9.07 3.58
C ALA A 104 -11.09 7.57 3.60
N LYS A 105 -11.37 7.00 2.42
CA LYS A 105 -11.84 5.63 2.23
C LYS A 105 -10.74 4.62 1.91
N TYR A 106 -9.66 5.07 1.29
CA TYR A 106 -8.59 4.18 0.87
C TYR A 106 -7.26 4.90 0.71
N TYR A 107 -6.19 4.12 0.78
CA TYR A 107 -4.83 4.60 0.55
C TYR A 107 -4.07 3.70 -0.43
N PHE A 108 -3.27 4.30 -1.30
CA PHE A 108 -2.47 3.57 -2.28
C PHE A 108 -0.98 3.57 -1.90
N TYR A 109 -0.41 2.38 -1.69
CA TYR A 109 1.01 2.21 -1.43
C TYR A 109 1.79 2.04 -2.72
N ASP A 110 2.28 3.15 -3.29
CA ASP A 110 3.03 3.16 -4.54
C ASP A 110 4.54 3.29 -4.39
N ASN A 111 5.07 3.58 -3.21
CA ASN A 111 6.50 3.72 -2.98
C ASN A 111 7.00 2.71 -1.94
N TYR A 112 8.33 2.58 -1.83
CA TYR A 112 8.95 1.65 -0.90
C TYR A 112 9.03 2.17 0.54
N PHE A 113 8.82 3.48 0.74
CA PHE A 113 8.85 4.12 2.05
C PHE A 113 7.64 3.76 2.90
N ASP A 114 6.52 3.50 2.24
CA ASP A 114 5.23 3.29 2.90
C ASP A 114 4.90 1.81 3.17
N LEU A 115 5.70 0.89 2.65
CA LEU A 115 5.57 -0.57 2.88
C LEU A 115 5.44 -0.95 4.36
N PRO A 116 6.26 -0.41 5.29
CA PRO A 116 6.09 -0.68 6.72
C PRO A 116 4.74 -0.21 7.26
N GLY A 117 4.19 0.88 6.71
CA GLY A 117 2.86 1.39 7.03
C GLY A 117 1.79 0.34 6.74
N ALA A 118 1.87 -0.33 5.59
CA ALA A 118 0.87 -1.31 5.17
C ALA A 118 0.72 -2.45 6.18
N LEU A 119 1.86 -2.92 6.67
CA LEU A 119 1.92 -3.95 7.69
C LEU A 119 1.39 -3.45 9.03
N LEU A 120 1.75 -2.22 9.44
CA LEU A 120 1.25 -1.63 10.67
C LEU A 120 -0.27 -1.52 10.65
N CYS A 121 -0.85 -1.07 9.53
CA CYS A 121 -2.29 -1.02 9.33
C CYS A 121 -2.95 -2.38 9.47
N ALA A 122 -2.38 -3.41 8.82
CA ALA A 122 -2.86 -4.77 8.92
C ALA A 122 -2.94 -5.26 10.38
N ARG A 123 -1.91 -4.93 11.18
CA ARG A 123 -1.82 -5.32 12.59
C ARG A 123 -2.78 -4.55 13.47
N VAL A 124 -3.01 -3.26 13.20
CA VAL A 124 -4.03 -2.47 13.90
C VAL A 124 -5.41 -3.07 13.66
N VAL A 125 -5.74 -3.42 12.42
CA VAL A 125 -7.01 -4.09 12.07
C VAL A 125 -7.16 -5.41 12.85
N ASP A 126 -6.11 -6.24 12.92
CA ASP A 126 -6.17 -7.48 13.72
C ASP A 126 -6.47 -7.21 15.21
N MET A 127 -5.90 -6.14 15.77
CA MET A 127 -6.09 -5.77 17.17
C MET A 127 -7.51 -5.24 17.43
N LEU A 128 -8.04 -4.42 16.52
CA LEU A 128 -9.43 -3.93 16.59
C LEU A 128 -10.41 -5.09 16.49
N HIS A 129 -10.21 -5.99 15.53
CA HIS A 129 -11.02 -7.19 15.36
C HIS A 129 -11.02 -8.07 16.63
N LYS A 130 -9.86 -8.30 17.25
CA LYS A 130 -9.76 -9.06 18.51
C LYS A 130 -10.50 -8.42 19.67
N ARG A 131 -10.64 -7.09 19.68
CA ARG A 131 -11.35 -6.34 20.72
C ARG A 131 -12.85 -6.19 20.43
N GLY A 132 -13.32 -6.66 19.27
CA GLY A 132 -14.69 -6.42 18.80
C GLY A 132 -14.98 -4.94 18.53
N ALA A 133 -13.94 -4.13 18.32
CA ALA A 133 -14.07 -2.71 18.02
C ALA A 133 -14.31 -2.52 16.51
N GLU A 134 -15.12 -1.52 16.16
CA GLU A 134 -15.29 -1.13 14.77
C GLU A 134 -14.00 -0.53 14.19
N ILE A 135 -13.77 -0.80 12.91
CA ILE A 135 -12.65 -0.23 12.17
C ILE A 135 -13.05 1.20 11.80
N THR A 136 -12.29 2.18 12.31
CA THR A 136 -12.45 3.58 11.92
C THR A 136 -11.29 4.01 11.05
N SER A 137 -11.52 4.94 10.12
CA SER A 137 -10.44 5.50 9.28
C SER A 137 -9.47 6.40 10.05
N ASP A 138 -9.67 6.62 11.36
CA ASP A 138 -8.89 7.61 12.12
C ASP A 138 -7.49 7.13 12.47
N PHE A 139 -7.31 5.84 12.81
CA PHE A 139 -5.97 5.28 13.09
C PHE A 139 -5.03 5.43 11.90
N TRP A 140 -5.59 5.48 10.69
CA TRP A 140 -4.83 5.66 9.47
C TRP A 140 -4.16 7.03 9.40
N LYS A 141 -4.84 8.09 9.87
CA LYS A 141 -4.25 9.44 9.93
C LYS A 141 -3.03 9.46 10.84
N ASP A 142 -3.11 8.73 11.97
CA ASP A 142 -1.99 8.60 12.90
C ASP A 142 -0.80 7.85 12.27
N ILE A 143 -1.08 6.80 11.47
CA ILE A 143 -0.04 6.05 10.75
C ILE A 143 0.63 6.92 9.70
N VAL A 144 -0.14 7.66 8.88
CA VAL A 144 0.43 8.58 7.89
C VAL A 144 1.24 9.67 8.57
N ALA A 145 0.72 10.27 9.64
CA ALA A 145 1.45 11.29 10.40
C ALA A 145 2.76 10.76 10.99
N ALA A 146 2.78 9.50 11.45
CA ALA A 146 4.01 8.86 11.94
C ALA A 146 5.02 8.59 10.82
N ILE A 147 4.56 8.16 9.64
CA ILE A 147 5.41 8.00 8.45
C ILE A 147 5.98 9.36 8.05
N ASP A 148 5.14 10.39 7.90
CA ASP A 148 5.56 11.75 7.54
C ASP A 148 6.57 12.33 8.56
N HIS A 149 6.37 12.05 9.85
CA HIS A 149 7.31 12.45 10.90
C HIS A 149 8.69 11.80 10.71
N ASN A 150 8.76 10.51 10.40
CA ASN A 150 10.02 9.78 10.22
C ASN A 150 10.86 10.30 9.05
N TYR A 151 10.23 10.86 8.02
CA TYR A 151 10.91 11.45 6.87
C TYR A 151 11.12 12.96 7.00
N ASN A 152 10.72 13.57 8.12
CA ASN A 152 11.03 14.98 8.37
C ASN A 152 12.51 15.14 8.76
N THR A 153 13.20 16.10 8.14
CA THR A 153 14.58 16.48 8.49
C THR A 153 14.82 16.69 9.99
N SER A 154 13.80 17.11 10.76
CA SER A 154 13.89 17.26 12.21
C SER A 154 14.05 15.92 12.95
N ALA A 155 13.51 14.82 12.42
CA ALA A 155 13.63 13.48 13.00
C ALA A 155 15.07 12.92 12.91
N PHE A 156 15.91 13.50 12.05
CA PHE A 156 17.32 13.09 11.89
C PHE A 156 18.28 13.92 12.74
N ARG A 157 17.80 14.93 13.48
CA ARG A 157 18.66 15.77 14.34
C ARG A 157 19.01 15.01 15.62
N GLY A 158 20.14 14.31 15.60
CA GLY A 158 20.65 13.54 16.73
C GLY A 158 21.39 12.24 16.36
N MET A 159 21.44 11.91 15.06
CA MET A 159 22.36 10.91 14.49
C MET A 159 23.72 11.53 14.16
#